data_AF-A0A2M8ATB1-F1
#
_entry.id   AF-A0A2M8ATB1-F1
#
_cell.length_a   1.000
_cell.length_b   1.000
_cell.length_c   1.000
_cell.angle_alpha   90.00
_cell.angle_beta   90.00
_cell.angle_gamma   90.00
#
_symmetry.space_group_name_H-M   'P 1'
#
loop_
_entity.id
_entity.type
_entity.pdbx_description
1 polymer ?
#
loop_
_entity_poly.entity_id
_entity_poly.type
_entity_poly.pdbx_seq_one_letter_code
_entity_poly.pdbx_strand_id
1 'polypeptide(L)' 'MKYYHRRIEIGKMFVDVVKYMVTIIIIGGIFTDSITSQMAFWGIFASMIFLVAAFFTIPLNKEV' A
#
# COMPACT_ATOMS: atom_id res chain seq x y z
N MET A 1 -10.32 23.05 -6.91
CA MET A 1 -9.62 22.51 -5.73
C MET A 1 -10.25 21.24 -5.11
N LYS A 2 -11.58 21.04 -5.14
CA LYS A 2 -12.26 19.89 -4.46
C LYS A 2 -11.77 18.49 -4.88
N TYR A 3 -11.41 18.29 -6.15
CA TYR A 3 -10.91 17.00 -6.66
C TYR A 3 -9.45 16.70 -6.31
N TYR A 4 -8.65 17.74 -6.05
CA TYR A 4 -7.23 17.60 -5.74
C TYR A 4 -7.02 17.03 -4.33
N HIS A 5 -7.72 17.58 -3.33
CA HIS A 5 -7.73 17.02 -1.97
C HIS A 5 -8.24 15.58 -1.93
N ARG A 6 -9.31 15.28 -2.68
CA ARG A 6 -9.85 13.92 -2.78
C ARG A 6 -8.84 12.91 -3.32
N ARG A 7 -8.04 13.28 -4.33
CA ARG A 7 -6.99 12.41 -4.87
C ARG A 7 -5.85 12.18 -3.88
N ILE A 8 -5.45 13.21 -3.13
CA ILE A 8 -4.45 13.08 -2.07
C ILE A 8 -4.94 12.15 -0.97
N GLU A 9 -6.19 12.31 -0.55
CA GLU A 9 -6.79 11.51 0.53
C GLU A 9 -6.88 10.02 0.13
N ILE A 10 -7.32 9.73 -1.10
CA ILE A 10 -7.32 8.37 -1.66
C ILE A 10 -5.89 7.81 -1.77
N GLY A 11 -4.94 8.63 -2.22
CA GLY A 11 -3.54 8.23 -2.30
C GLY A 11 -2.94 7.88 -0.93
N LYS A 12 -3.23 8.68 0.10
CA LYS A 12 -2.86 8.37 1.49
C LYS A 12 -3.50 7.07 1.98
N MET A 13 -4.78 6.85 1.69
CA MET A 13 -5.45 5.58 2.02
C MET A 13 -4.75 4.38 1.38
N PHE A 14 -4.31 4.48 0.11
CA PHE A 14 -3.56 3.39 -0.52
C PHE A 14 -2.21 3.12 0.17
N VAL A 15 -1.50 4.16 0.59
CA VAL A 15 -0.25 4.01 1.36
C VAL A 15 -0.51 3.34 2.71
N ASP A 16 -1.60 3.71 3.40
CA ASP A 16 -1.98 3.08 4.67
C ASP A 16 -2.33 1.60 4.48
N VAL A 17 -3.07 1.26 3.41
CA VAL A 17 -3.37 -0.15 3.07
C VAL A 17 -2.08 -0.95 2.85
N VAL A 18 -1.12 -0.41 2.10
CA VAL A 18 0.20 -1.05 1.91
C VAL A 18 0.89 -1.27 3.25
N LYS A 19 0.89 -0.27 4.13
CA LYS A 19 1.52 -0.35 5.45
C LYS A 19 0.89 -1.46 6.30
N TYR A 20 -0.44 -1.56 6.32
CA TYR A 20 -1.13 -2.61 7.06
C TYR A 20 -0.91 -3.99 6.45
N MET A 21 -0.92 -4.14 5.12
CA MET A 21 -0.63 -5.41 4.47
C MET A 21 0.78 -5.91 4.82
N VAL A 22 1.79 -5.05 4.70
CA VAL A 22 3.18 -5.41 5.06
C VAL A 22 3.27 -5.78 6.54
N THR A 23 2.60 -5.03 7.41
CA THR A 23 2.58 -5.30 8.86
C THR A 23 1.94 -6.66 9.16
N ILE A 24 0.82 -7.00 8.53
CA ILE A 24 0.15 -8.30 8.69
C ILE A 24 1.03 -9.44 8.17
N ILE A 25 1.74 -9.26 7.05
CA ILE A 25 2.65 -10.27 6.52
C ILE A 25 3.82 -10.51 7.47
N ILE A 26 4.42 -9.45 8.01
CA ILE A 26 5.55 -9.56 8.95
C ILE A 26 5.10 -10.16 10.28
N ILE A 27 4.06 -9.61 10.90
CA ILE A 27 3.54 -10.11 12.18
C ILE A 27 3.01 -11.53 11.99
N GLY A 28 2.19 -11.77 10.97
CA GLY A 28 1.67 -13.11 10.67
C GLY A 28 2.80 -14.11 10.40
N GLY A 29 3.84 -13.73 9.66
CA GLY A 29 5.00 -14.62 9.42
C GLY A 29 5.82 -14.91 10.69
N ILE A 30 5.82 -14.01 11.68
CA ILE A 30 6.51 -14.22 12.96
C ILE A 30 5.67 -15.06 13.92
N PHE A 31 4.36 -14.82 13.99
CA PHE A 31 3.46 -15.42 14.98
C PHE A 31 2.72 -16.65 14.49
N THR A 32 2.80 -17.00 13.21
CA THR A 32 1.98 -18.05 12.62
C THR A 32 2.79 -18.87 11.61
N ASP A 33 3.03 -20.15 11.92
CA ASP A 33 3.67 -21.13 11.02
C ASP A 33 2.84 -21.43 9.75
N SER A 34 1.59 -20.95 9.68
CA SER A 34 0.71 -21.16 8.53
C SER A 34 0.92 -20.16 7.39
N ILE A 35 1.66 -19.07 7.60
CA ILE A 35 2.02 -18.17 6.49
C ILE A 35 3.12 -18.82 5.67
N THR A 36 2.71 -19.47 4.59
CA THR A 36 3.63 -20.04 3.60
C THR A 36 4.39 -18.93 2.88
N SER A 37 5.64 -19.21 2.48
CA SER A 37 6.48 -18.27 1.72
C SER A 37 5.82 -17.76 0.44
N GLN A 38 4.92 -18.55 -0.13
CA GLN A 38 4.14 -18.18 -1.31
C GLN A 38 3.10 -17.07 -1.00
N MET A 39 2.42 -17.14 0.15
CA MET A 39 1.48 -16.09 0.59
C MET A 39 2.21 -14.78 0.88
N ALA A 40 3.38 -14.84 1.51
CA ALA A 40 4.22 -13.67 1.76
C ALA A 40 4.65 -12.99 0.44
N PHE A 41 5.08 -13.78 -0.55
CA PHE A 41 5.44 -13.27 -1.88
C PHE A 41 4.27 -12.56 -2.56
N TRP A 42 3.08 -13.19 -2.59
CA TRP A 42 1.88 -12.56 -3.16
C TRP A 42 1.46 -11.29 -2.42
N GLY A 43 1.58 -11.27 -1.09
CA GLY A 43 1.25 -10.10 -0.29
C GLY A 43 2.20 -8.92 -0.55
N ILE A 44 3.51 -9.19 -0.69
CA ILE A 44 4.50 -8.18 -1.07
C ILE A 44 4.23 -7.68 -2.50
N PHE A 45 3.93 -8.58 -3.43
CA PHE A 45 3.61 -8.22 -4.81
C PHE A 45 2.37 -7.32 -4.90
N ALA A 46 1.29 -7.67 -4.19
CA ALA A 46 0.08 -6.85 -4.10
C ALA A 46 0.37 -5.48 -3.48
N SER A 47 1.16 -5.44 -2.41
CA SER A 47 1.60 -4.19 -1.77
C SER A 47 2.34 -3.27 -2.74
N MET A 48 3.18 -3.83 -3.62
CA MET A 48 3.90 -3.07 -4.64
C MET A 48 2.97 -2.47 -5.69
N ILE A 49 1.93 -3.21 -6.12
CA ILE A 49 0.90 -2.70 -7.04
C ILE A 49 0.15 -1.52 -6.40
N PHE A 50 -0.25 -1.65 -5.13
CA PHE A 50 -0.94 -0.57 -4.42
C PHE A 50 -0.05 0.66 -4.22
N LEU A 51 1.25 0.48 -4.03
CA LEU A 51 2.20 1.58 -3.93
C LEU A 51 2.33 2.33 -5.26
N VAL A 52 2.40 1.60 -6.38
CA VAL A 52 2.38 2.19 -7.72
C VAL A 52 1.06 2.93 -7.97
N ALA A 53 -0.07 2.32 -7.62
CA ALA A 53 -1.38 2.96 -7.73
C ALA A 53 -1.46 4.23 -6.87
N ALA A 54 -0.94 4.21 -5.65
CA ALA A 54 -0.84 5.38 -4.78
C ALA A 54 0.00 6.48 -5.43
N PHE A 55 1.16 6.13 -6.02
CA PHE A 55 2.05 7.07 -6.69
C PHE A 55 1.39 7.78 -7.88
N PHE A 56 0.62 7.05 -8.70
CA PHE A 56 -0.13 7.65 -9.80
C PHE A 56 -1.39 8.41 -9.35
N THR A 57 -1.94 8.07 -8.18
CA THR A 57 -3.15 8.70 -7.65
C THR A 57 -2.84 10.00 -6.92
N ILE A 58 -1.75 10.05 -6.16
CA ILE A 58 -1.27 11.28 -5.52
C ILE A 58 -0.76 12.19 -6.64
N PRO A 59 -1.43 13.32 -6.91
CA PRO A 59 -0.91 14.25 -7.89
C PRO A 59 0.48 14.70 -7.40
N LEU A 60 1.53 14.43 -8.19
CA LEU A 60 2.85 15.02 -7.97
C LEU A 60 2.61 16.51 -7.84
N ASN A 61 2.92 17.09 -6.69
CA ASN A 61 2.81 18.52 -6.51
C ASN A 61 3.84 19.17 -7.44
N LYS A 62 3.43 19.44 -8.69
CA LYS A 62 4.11 20.34 -9.61
C LYS A 62 3.69 21.76 -9.18
N GLU A 63 4.23 22.21 -8.07
CA GLU A 63 4.48 23.63 -7.82
C GLU A 63 5.95 23.79 -8.21
N VAL A 64 6.33 24.38 -9.36
CA VAL A 64 6.14 25.78 -9.80
C VAL A 64 6.44 26.75 -8.67
#